data_AF-A0A060ZIE4-F1
#
_entry.id   AF-A0A060ZIE4-F1
#
_cell.length_a   1.000
_cell.length_b   1.000
_cell.length_c   1.000
_cell.angle_alpha   90.00
_cell.angle_beta   90.00
_cell.angle_gamma   90.00
#
_symmetry.space_group_name_H-M   'P 1'
#
loop_
_entity.id
_entity.type
_entity.pdbx_description
1 polymer ?
#
loop_
_entity_poly.entity_id
_entity_poly.type
_entity_poly.pdbx_seq_one_letter_code
_entity_poly.pdbx_strand_id
1 'polypeptide(L)'
;MQFLFFYVLFLTLVPQVILGFITYSREELLNIRAASTHHQYDQEYDFREADPVFCLSPRTTEWIPAGDPKKRLRKRGKQSGLLVRLRRRAHRAPLPSILLANVQSLDNKVDEIRARVAFQRDIRDCNVLCFTETWLTGETLSESVQPAGFSTHRADRNKHISSKKRGGGVCFMVNETWCGHNNIQELKSFCSPDLEILTIKCRQHYLPREFSSIRITAVYIPPQADTSMALN
;
A
#
# COMPACT_ATOMS: atom_id res chain seq x y z
N MET A 1 35.90 24.53 20.78
CA MET A 1 35.23 23.36 21.41
C MET A 1 33.81 23.11 20.88
N GLN A 2 32.99 24.13 20.64
CA GLN A 2 31.60 23.97 20.18
C GLN A 2 31.45 23.37 18.76
N PHE A 3 32.30 23.78 17.81
CA PHE A 3 32.28 23.25 16.44
C PHE A 3 32.62 21.76 16.34
N LEU A 4 33.53 21.27 17.19
CA LEU A 4 33.90 19.86 17.22
C LEU A 4 32.74 19.01 17.73
N PHE A 5 31.99 19.52 18.71
CA PHE A 5 30.82 18.86 19.26
C PHE A 5 29.68 18.77 18.23
N PHE A 6 29.40 19.84 17.49
CA PHE A 6 28.43 19.82 16.39
C PHE A 6 28.87 18.89 15.25
N TYR A 7 30.16 18.84 14.93
CA TYR A 7 30.69 17.96 13.89
C TYR A 7 30.60 16.49 14.28
N VAL A 8 30.89 16.16 15.55
CA VAL A 8 30.73 14.80 16.10
C VAL A 8 29.25 14.42 16.17
N LEU A 9 28.37 15.32 16.62
CA LEU A 9 26.92 15.10 16.65
C LEU A 9 26.34 14.89 15.24
N PHE A 10 26.82 15.64 14.26
CA PHE A 10 26.45 15.48 12.85
C PHE A 10 26.96 14.17 12.28
N LEU A 11 28.19 13.75 12.61
CA LEU A 11 28.76 12.48 12.17
C LEU A 11 28.12 11.25 12.84
N THR A 12 27.52 11.38 14.02
CA THR A 12 26.88 10.25 14.73
C THR A 12 25.37 10.13 14.47
N LEU A 13 24.66 11.25 14.31
CA LEU A 13 23.21 11.24 14.07
C LEU A 13 22.84 11.07 12.59
N VAL A 14 23.64 11.61 11.67
CA VAL A 14 23.33 11.53 10.22
C VAL A 14 23.42 10.11 9.64
N PRO A 15 24.36 9.23 10.05
CA PRO A 15 24.38 7.85 9.57
C PRO A 15 23.19 7.02 10.06
N GLN A 16 22.66 7.30 11.26
CA GLN A 16 21.48 6.61 11.79
C GLN A 16 20.22 6.92 10.98
N VAL A 17 20.19 8.04 10.24
CA VAL A 17 19.05 8.48 9.43
C VAL A 17 19.17 8.06 7.95
N ILE A 18 20.31 7.53 7.48
CA ILE A 18 20.60 7.40 6.03
C ILE A 18 20.74 5.96 5.50
N LEU A 19 20.35 4.91 6.23
CA LEU A 19 20.14 3.59 5.62
C LEU A 19 18.72 3.41 5.06
N GLY A 20 18.37 4.25 4.08
CA GLY A 20 17.17 4.10 3.26
C GLY A 20 17.37 3.15 2.07
N PHE A 21 17.91 1.95 2.29
CA PHE A 21 17.73 0.86 1.34
C PHE A 21 16.42 0.16 1.70
N ILE A 22 15.31 0.53 1.05
CA ILE A 22 14.11 -0.32 1.08
C ILE A 22 14.35 -1.49 0.12
N THR A 23 15.35 -2.30 0.44
CA THR A 23 15.45 -3.67 -0.04
C THR A 23 15.07 -4.50 1.16
N TYR A 24 13.78 -4.77 1.29
CA TYR A 24 13.36 -5.70 2.33
C TYR A 24 14.04 -7.03 2.06
N SER A 25 14.92 -7.44 2.96
CA SER A 25 15.41 -8.81 2.95
C SER A 25 14.23 -9.74 3.23
N ARG A 26 14.40 -11.02 2.88
CA ARG A 26 13.41 -12.04 3.22
C ARG A 26 13.14 -12.04 4.72
N GLU A 27 14.20 -11.93 5.51
CA GLU A 27 14.17 -11.89 6.97
C GLU A 27 13.42 -10.65 7.47
N GLU A 28 13.62 -9.48 6.86
CA GLU A 28 12.92 -8.24 7.24
C GLU A 28 11.42 -8.34 6.98
N LEU A 29 10.99 -8.89 5.83
CA LEU A 29 9.56 -9.11 5.57
C LEU A 29 8.94 -10.10 6.55
N LEU A 30 9.67 -11.18 6.88
CA LEU A 30 9.23 -12.17 7.87
C LEU A 30 9.18 -11.58 9.28
N ASN A 31 10.11 -10.69 9.63
CA ASN A 31 10.12 -9.97 10.90
C ASN A 31 8.95 -8.99 11.00
N ILE A 32 8.61 -8.28 9.91
CA ILE A 32 7.41 -7.43 9.86
C ILE A 32 6.16 -8.28 10.10
N ARG A 33 6.08 -9.46 9.48
CA ARG A 33 4.99 -10.42 9.73
C ARG A 33 4.95 -10.83 11.21
N ALA A 34 6.08 -11.23 11.78
CA ALA A 34 6.17 -11.67 13.18
C ALA A 34 5.84 -10.55 14.19
N ALA A 35 6.23 -9.30 13.88
CA ALA A 35 5.87 -8.13 14.67
C ALA A 35 4.36 -7.83 14.59
N SER A 36 3.75 -8.01 13.41
CA SER A 36 2.31 -7.79 13.23
C SER A 36 1.43 -8.82 13.94
N THR A 37 1.96 -10.03 14.22
CA THR A 37 1.24 -11.07 14.97
C THR A 37 1.17 -10.83 16.49
N HIS A 38 1.87 -9.83 17.04
CA HIS A 38 1.71 -9.43 18.45
C HIS A 38 0.44 -8.60 18.73
N HIS A 39 -0.30 -8.21 17.69
CA HIS A 39 -1.69 -7.78 17.81
C HIS A 39 -2.57 -8.89 17.26
N GLN A 40 -3.00 -9.72 18.20
CA GLN A 40 -3.87 -10.86 18.02
C GLN A 40 -5.23 -10.36 17.51
N TYR A 41 -5.38 -10.25 16.19
CA TYR A 41 -6.69 -10.22 15.54
C TYR A 41 -7.25 -11.66 15.61
N ASP A 42 -7.70 -12.06 16.80
CA ASP A 42 -8.39 -13.32 17.04
C ASP A 42 -9.74 -13.34 16.33
N GLN A 43 -9.72 -13.69 15.06
CA GLN A 43 -10.80 -14.49 14.48
C GLN A 43 -10.13 -15.61 13.70
N GLU A 44 -10.23 -16.81 14.27
CA GLU A 44 -9.88 -18.08 13.68
C GLU A 44 -10.60 -18.22 12.34
N TYR A 45 -9.86 -18.33 11.24
CA TYR A 45 -10.43 -18.55 9.92
C TYR A 45 -9.74 -19.73 9.25
N ASP A 46 -10.56 -20.76 9.02
CA ASP A 46 -10.19 -22.00 8.34
C ASP A 46 -9.74 -21.72 6.90
N PHE A 47 -8.56 -22.22 6.54
CA PHE A 47 -7.96 -22.05 5.24
C PHE A 47 -8.19 -23.32 4.42
N ARG A 48 -8.82 -23.20 3.25
CA ARG A 48 -8.71 -24.26 2.25
C ARG A 48 -7.28 -24.27 1.72
N GLU A 49 -6.55 -25.37 1.96
CA GLU A 49 -5.26 -25.64 1.35
C GLU A 49 -5.39 -25.47 -0.18
N ALA A 50 -4.52 -24.65 -0.76
CA ALA A 50 -4.45 -24.51 -2.21
C ALA A 50 -3.60 -25.67 -2.76
N ASP A 51 -4.14 -26.38 -3.76
CA ASP A 51 -3.52 -27.52 -4.42
C ASP A 51 -2.11 -27.25 -4.94
N PRO A 52 -1.19 -28.24 -4.89
CA PRO A 52 0.17 -28.09 -5.35
C PRO A 52 0.26 -28.38 -6.84
N VAL A 53 0.13 -27.37 -7.71
CA VAL A 53 0.45 -27.54 -9.14
C VAL A 53 1.20 -26.33 -9.66
N PHE A 54 2.51 -26.48 -9.88
CA PHE A 54 3.13 -26.45 -11.21
C PHE A 54 4.66 -26.62 -11.08
N CYS A 55 5.15 -27.70 -11.68
CA CYS A 55 6.55 -28.09 -11.78
C CYS A 55 7.40 -27.01 -12.47
N LEU A 56 8.60 -26.80 -11.93
CA LEU A 56 9.65 -25.99 -12.56
C LEU A 56 10.17 -26.71 -13.82
N SER A 57 10.18 -26.02 -14.96
CA SER A 57 10.98 -26.42 -16.12
C SER A 57 12.45 -26.09 -15.84
N PRO A 58 13.39 -27.04 -15.97
CA PRO A 58 14.80 -26.77 -15.78
C PRO A 58 15.35 -26.08 -17.03
N ARG A 59 15.57 -24.76 -16.97
CA ARG A 59 16.44 -24.09 -17.94
C ARG A 59 17.87 -24.12 -17.42
N THR A 60 18.70 -24.79 -18.19
CA THR A 60 20.15 -24.94 -18.08
C THR A 60 20.82 -23.59 -17.80
N THR A 61 21.49 -23.48 -16.65
CA THR A 61 22.34 -22.34 -16.32
C THR A 61 23.74 -22.60 -16.89
N GLU A 62 24.02 -22.11 -18.10
CA GLU A 62 25.40 -22.05 -18.59
C GLU A 62 26.17 -20.97 -17.81
N TRP A 63 27.28 -21.35 -17.21
CA TRP A 63 28.17 -20.48 -16.47
C TRP A 63 28.98 -19.60 -17.43
N ILE A 64 28.74 -18.29 -17.43
CA ILE A 64 29.56 -17.32 -18.16
C ILE A 64 30.87 -17.07 -17.40
N PRO A 65 32.06 -17.14 -18.02
CA PRO A 65 33.33 -16.89 -17.34
C PRO A 65 33.43 -15.45 -16.82
N ALA A 66 33.94 -15.30 -15.59
CA ALA A 66 34.15 -14.00 -14.96
C ALA A 66 35.29 -13.23 -15.66
N GLY A 67 34.94 -12.15 -16.36
CA GLY A 67 35.91 -11.18 -16.89
C GLY A 67 36.50 -10.30 -15.79
N ASP A 68 37.73 -9.82 -16.04
CA ASP A 68 38.56 -9.03 -15.13
C ASP A 68 37.84 -7.87 -14.42
N PRO A 69 38.18 -7.57 -13.14
CA PRO A 69 37.54 -6.52 -12.38
C PRO A 69 38.01 -5.14 -12.87
N LYS A 70 37.32 -4.57 -13.87
CA LYS A 70 37.47 -3.15 -14.21
C LYS A 70 37.23 -2.31 -12.95
N LYS A 71 38.21 -1.49 -12.58
CA LYS A 71 38.18 -0.54 -11.45
C LYS A 71 36.84 0.18 -11.42
N ARG A 72 35.96 -0.18 -10.47
CA ARG A 72 34.65 0.45 -10.27
C ARG A 72 34.87 1.90 -9.86
N LEU A 73 34.75 2.83 -10.83
CA LEU A 73 34.59 4.24 -10.55
C LEU A 73 33.46 4.41 -9.54
N ARG A 74 33.74 5.03 -8.39
CA ARG A 74 32.73 5.29 -7.35
C ARG A 74 31.60 6.10 -7.98
N LYS A 75 30.43 5.49 -8.12
CA LYS A 75 29.22 6.17 -8.60
C LYS A 75 28.91 7.30 -7.62
N ARG A 76 28.98 8.54 -8.09
CA ARG A 76 28.51 9.74 -7.40
C ARG A 76 27.14 9.45 -6.78
N GLY A 77 26.98 9.70 -5.49
CA GLY A 77 25.74 9.45 -4.76
C GLY A 77 24.60 10.23 -5.43
N LYS A 78 23.67 9.51 -6.05
CA LYS A 78 22.43 10.11 -6.56
C LYS A 78 21.46 10.15 -5.39
N GLN A 79 21.27 11.33 -4.79
CA GLN A 79 20.18 11.57 -3.84
C GLN A 79 18.82 11.22 -4.44
N SER A 80 18.68 11.26 -5.78
CA SER A 80 17.49 10.79 -6.53
C SER A 80 17.39 9.26 -6.69
N GLY A 81 18.29 8.46 -6.11
CA GLY A 81 18.42 7.03 -6.40
C GLY A 81 17.24 6.17 -5.92
N LEU A 82 16.69 6.45 -4.74
CA LEU A 82 15.61 5.63 -4.16
C LEU A 82 14.31 5.80 -4.93
N LEU A 83 13.85 7.04 -5.12
CA LEU A 83 12.64 7.33 -5.87
C LEU A 83 12.75 6.88 -7.34
N VAL A 84 13.91 7.02 -7.99
CA VAL A 84 14.14 6.44 -9.33
C VAL A 84 14.10 4.91 -9.31
N ARG A 85 14.60 4.24 -8.27
CA ARG A 85 14.51 2.79 -8.12
C ARG A 85 13.07 2.33 -7.88
N LEU A 86 12.30 3.05 -7.05
CA LEU A 86 10.88 2.78 -6.82
C LEU A 86 10.09 2.94 -8.12
N ARG A 87 10.29 4.05 -8.85
CA ARG A 87 9.68 4.26 -10.19
C ARG A 87 10.04 3.19 -11.22
N ARG A 88 11.22 2.57 -11.12
CA ARG A 88 11.62 1.44 -11.98
C ARG A 88 10.94 0.13 -11.60
N ARG A 89 10.61 -0.04 -10.32
CA ARG A 89 9.95 -1.25 -9.82
C ARG A 89 8.44 -1.14 -9.92
N ALA A 90 7.85 0.05 -9.75
CA ALA A 90 6.41 0.32 -9.75
C ALA A 90 5.65 -0.82 -9.05
N HIS A 91 5.02 -1.70 -9.82
CA HIS A 91 4.20 -2.81 -9.37
C HIS A 91 4.94 -4.08 -8.88
N ARG A 92 6.28 -4.06 -8.88
CA ARG A 92 7.14 -5.18 -8.49
C ARG A 92 7.84 -4.98 -7.15
N ALA A 93 7.47 -3.94 -6.40
CA ALA A 93 7.95 -3.78 -5.04
C ALA A 93 7.35 -4.88 -4.15
N PRO A 94 8.11 -5.43 -3.18
CA PRO A 94 7.61 -6.46 -2.29
C PRO A 94 6.44 -5.95 -1.42
N LEU A 95 6.45 -4.67 -1.07
CA LEU A 95 5.35 -3.96 -0.44
C LEU A 95 4.71 -2.97 -1.41
N PRO A 96 3.38 -2.78 -1.36
CA PRO A 96 2.68 -1.85 -2.23
C PRO A 96 2.97 -0.39 -1.85
N SER A 97 2.99 0.48 -2.85
CA SER A 97 2.84 1.91 -2.65
C SER A 97 1.38 2.27 -2.43
N ILE A 98 1.11 3.09 -1.41
CA ILE A 98 -0.26 3.51 -1.05
C ILE A 98 -0.27 5.03 -1.02
N LEU A 99 -1.18 5.65 -1.77
CA LEU A 99 -1.51 7.06 -1.67
C LEU A 99 -2.76 7.19 -0.82
N LEU A 100 -2.63 7.74 0.38
CA LEU A 100 -3.75 8.02 1.26
C LEU A 100 -4.13 9.50 1.17
N ALA A 101 -5.41 9.80 0.92
CA ALA A 101 -5.92 11.16 0.96
C ALA A 101 -7.33 11.22 1.56
N ASN A 102 -7.57 12.20 2.41
CA ASN A 102 -8.92 12.61 2.78
C ASN A 102 -9.43 13.52 1.66
N VAL A 103 -10.45 13.06 0.93
CA VAL A 103 -10.91 13.73 -0.29
C VAL A 103 -12.05 14.70 -0.02
N GLN A 104 -12.78 14.56 1.10
CA GLN A 104 -13.93 15.41 1.45
C GLN A 104 -14.88 15.64 0.25
N SER A 105 -15.57 14.59 -0.18
CA SER A 105 -16.35 14.51 -1.44
C SER A 105 -15.51 14.14 -2.66
N LEU A 106 -15.51 12.84 -2.96
CA LEU A 106 -14.86 12.24 -4.11
C LEU A 106 -15.56 12.57 -5.42
N ASP A 107 -16.90 12.55 -5.43
CA ASP A 107 -17.72 12.78 -6.63
C ASP A 107 -17.39 14.11 -7.33
N ASN A 108 -17.18 15.17 -6.54
CA ASN A 108 -16.80 16.49 -7.05
C ASN A 108 -15.35 16.59 -7.59
N LYS A 109 -14.53 15.54 -7.42
CA LYS A 109 -13.09 15.55 -7.74
C LYS A 109 -12.67 14.42 -8.68
N VAL A 110 -13.64 13.70 -9.25
CA VAL A 110 -13.37 12.56 -10.12
C VAL A 110 -12.51 13.00 -11.32
N ASP A 111 -12.83 14.12 -11.96
CA ASP A 111 -12.07 14.60 -13.12
C ASP A 111 -10.64 15.02 -12.77
N GLU A 112 -10.44 15.61 -11.59
CA GLU A 112 -9.10 15.93 -11.10
C GLU A 112 -8.29 14.65 -10.86
N ILE A 113 -8.90 13.63 -10.25
CA ILE A 113 -8.26 12.34 -10.01
C ILE A 113 -7.94 11.64 -11.34
N ARG A 114 -8.86 11.65 -12.30
CA ARG A 114 -8.63 11.11 -13.66
C ARG A 114 -7.48 11.83 -14.35
N ALA A 115 -7.43 13.16 -14.29
CA ALA A 115 -6.33 13.95 -14.84
C ALA A 115 -4.99 13.61 -14.16
N ARG A 116 -4.99 13.49 -12.83
CA ARG A 116 -3.81 13.08 -12.05
C ARG A 116 -3.33 11.68 -12.43
N VAL A 117 -4.23 10.71 -12.58
CA VAL A 117 -3.91 9.35 -13.05
C VAL A 117 -3.39 9.37 -14.49
N ALA A 118 -3.92 10.23 -15.37
CA ALA A 118 -3.46 10.32 -16.75
C ALA A 118 -2.05 10.94 -16.87
N PHE A 119 -1.81 12.05 -16.16
CA PHE A 119 -0.64 12.91 -16.40
C PHE A 119 0.45 12.81 -15.33
N GLN A 120 0.12 12.39 -14.11
CA GLN A 120 1.09 12.28 -13.02
C GLN A 120 1.52 10.83 -12.82
N ARG A 121 2.73 10.53 -13.28
CA ARG A 121 3.30 9.18 -13.23
C ARG A 121 3.26 8.56 -11.82
N ASP A 122 3.57 9.33 -10.79
CA ASP A 122 3.64 8.79 -9.42
C ASP A 122 2.26 8.37 -8.89
N ILE A 123 1.18 9.02 -9.34
CA ILE A 123 -0.20 8.65 -9.00
C ILE A 123 -0.67 7.49 -9.87
N ARG A 124 -0.39 7.54 -11.18
CA ARG A 124 -0.71 6.48 -12.13
C ARG A 124 -0.07 5.14 -11.76
N ASP A 125 1.21 5.16 -11.40
CA ASP A 125 1.99 3.96 -11.10
C ASP A 125 1.83 3.55 -9.62
N CYS A 126 1.01 4.27 -8.82
CA CYS A 126 0.70 3.90 -7.45
C CYS A 126 -0.10 2.59 -7.43
N ASN A 127 0.16 1.71 -6.44
CA ASN A 127 -0.48 0.41 -6.36
C ASN A 127 -1.90 0.51 -5.83
N VAL A 128 -2.11 1.36 -4.82
CA VAL A 128 -3.42 1.57 -4.17
C VAL A 128 -3.61 3.05 -3.87
N LEU A 129 -4.72 3.61 -4.34
CA LEU A 129 -5.23 4.89 -3.86
C LEU A 129 -6.24 4.60 -2.76
N CYS A 130 -6.01 5.15 -1.57
CA CYS A 130 -6.88 5.03 -0.41
C CYS A 130 -7.50 6.40 -0.15
N PHE A 131 -8.83 6.47 -0.25
CA PHE A 131 -9.58 7.69 -0.04
C PHE A 131 -10.50 7.57 1.17
N THR A 132 -10.41 8.56 2.05
CA THR A 132 -11.36 8.73 3.16
C THR A 132 -12.24 9.94 2.89
N GLU A 133 -13.39 9.99 3.58
CA GLU A 133 -14.42 11.01 3.35
C GLU A 133 -14.83 11.10 1.87
N THR A 134 -15.14 9.95 1.28
CA THR A 134 -15.57 9.87 -0.12
C THR A 134 -16.93 10.53 -0.33
N TRP A 135 -17.78 10.49 0.70
CA TRP A 135 -19.15 11.00 0.73
C TRP A 135 -20.06 10.37 -0.34
N LEU A 136 -19.67 9.19 -0.84
CA LEU A 136 -20.46 8.42 -1.79
C LEU A 136 -21.65 7.76 -1.10
N THR A 137 -22.67 7.45 -1.92
CA THR A 137 -23.89 6.75 -1.50
C THR A 137 -24.07 5.49 -2.33
N GLY A 138 -24.90 4.56 -1.85
CA GLY A 138 -25.25 3.34 -2.61
C GLY A 138 -25.92 3.61 -3.96
N GLU A 139 -26.42 4.82 -4.19
CA GLU A 139 -26.97 5.26 -5.48
C GLU A 139 -25.88 5.61 -6.49
N THR A 140 -24.67 5.95 -6.02
CA THR A 140 -23.56 6.31 -6.91
C THR A 140 -22.96 5.04 -7.51
N LEU A 141 -22.90 4.92 -8.83
CA LEU A 141 -22.28 3.76 -9.49
C LEU A 141 -20.75 3.75 -9.28
N SER A 142 -20.15 2.59 -9.04
CA SER A 142 -18.68 2.49 -8.83
C SER A 142 -17.90 2.90 -10.08
N GLU A 143 -18.45 2.63 -11.26
CA GLU A 143 -17.89 2.97 -12.56
C GLU A 143 -17.80 4.49 -12.76
N SER A 144 -18.72 5.26 -12.14
CA SER A 144 -18.74 6.71 -12.27
C SER A 144 -17.53 7.38 -11.64
N VAL A 145 -16.96 6.80 -10.58
CA VAL A 145 -15.82 7.32 -9.82
C VAL A 145 -14.50 6.60 -10.15
N GLN A 146 -14.57 5.50 -10.90
CA GLN A 146 -13.41 4.68 -11.24
C GLN A 146 -12.51 5.37 -12.29
N PRO A 147 -11.21 5.59 -11.99
CA PRO A 147 -10.24 6.01 -12.99
C PRO A 147 -9.79 4.81 -13.84
N ALA A 148 -9.34 5.07 -15.07
CA ALA A 148 -8.89 4.01 -15.98
C ALA A 148 -7.69 3.23 -15.41
N GLY A 149 -7.73 1.90 -15.51
CA GLY A 149 -6.67 1.01 -15.02
C GLY A 149 -6.70 0.73 -13.52
N PHE A 150 -7.77 1.12 -12.82
CA PHE A 150 -8.00 0.81 -11.42
C PHE A 150 -9.32 0.10 -11.21
N SER A 151 -9.41 -0.80 -10.23
CA SER A 151 -10.65 -1.37 -9.70
C SER A 151 -11.06 -0.65 -8.42
N THR A 152 -12.35 -0.34 -8.27
CA THR A 152 -12.88 0.42 -7.12
C THR A 152 -13.53 -0.52 -6.10
N HIS A 153 -13.12 -0.41 -4.84
CA HIS A 153 -13.65 -1.14 -3.69
C HIS A 153 -14.01 -0.13 -2.60
N ARG A 154 -15.26 -0.08 -2.14
CA ARG A 154 -15.69 1.01 -1.25
C ARG A 154 -16.65 0.54 -0.17
N ALA A 155 -16.59 1.22 0.97
CA ALA A 155 -17.60 1.13 2.02
C ALA A 155 -18.23 2.51 2.16
N ASP A 156 -19.45 2.64 1.65
CA ASP A 156 -20.22 3.87 1.72
C ASP A 156 -20.80 4.07 3.11
N ARG A 157 -21.09 5.33 3.45
CA ARG A 157 -21.75 5.62 4.72
C ARG A 157 -23.18 5.08 4.72
N ASN A 158 -23.53 4.39 5.80
CA ASN A 158 -24.93 4.19 6.16
C ASN A 158 -25.42 5.32 7.09
N LYS A 159 -26.22 6.25 6.54
CA LYS A 159 -26.74 7.41 7.28
C LYS A 159 -27.55 7.01 8.52
N HIS A 160 -28.25 5.87 8.49
CA HIS A 160 -29.08 5.40 9.60
C HIS A 160 -28.26 4.90 10.78
N ILE A 161 -27.09 4.32 10.51
CA ILE A 161 -26.24 3.69 11.54
C ILE A 161 -25.24 4.72 12.11
N SER A 162 -24.68 5.58 11.25
CA SER A 162 -23.60 6.47 11.67
C SER A 162 -24.09 7.73 12.40
N SER A 163 -25.38 8.08 12.34
CA SER A 163 -25.96 9.33 12.90
C SER A 163 -25.27 10.63 12.47
N LYS A 164 -24.38 10.60 11.46
CA LYS A 164 -23.62 11.77 11.00
C LYS A 164 -24.50 12.64 10.11
N LYS A 165 -24.44 13.96 10.30
CA LYS A 165 -25.15 14.91 9.43
C LYS A 165 -24.54 14.98 8.02
N ARG A 166 -23.21 14.88 7.91
CA ARG A 166 -22.47 14.96 6.64
C ARG A 166 -21.19 14.11 6.68
N GLY A 167 -20.76 13.66 5.52
CA GLY A 167 -19.46 13.06 5.28
C GLY A 167 -19.34 11.57 5.59
N GLY A 168 -18.11 11.05 5.60
CA GLY A 168 -17.80 9.62 5.76
C GLY A 168 -17.53 8.89 4.45
N GLY A 169 -17.44 7.57 4.52
CA GLY A 169 -17.09 6.67 3.44
C GLY A 169 -15.58 6.48 3.28
N VAL A 170 -15.19 5.24 2.96
CA VAL A 170 -13.81 4.87 2.61
C VAL A 170 -13.80 4.12 1.28
N CYS A 171 -12.76 4.32 0.49
CA CYS A 171 -12.61 3.71 -0.84
C CYS A 171 -11.16 3.37 -1.12
N PHE A 172 -10.96 2.18 -1.65
CA PHE A 172 -9.73 1.79 -2.34
C PHE A 172 -9.94 1.81 -3.84
N MET A 173 -8.98 2.37 -4.55
CA MET A 173 -8.82 2.16 -5.99
C MET A 173 -7.51 1.41 -6.18
N VAL A 174 -7.60 0.17 -6.65
CA VAL A 174 -6.46 -0.74 -6.77
C VAL A 174 -6.00 -0.81 -8.21
N ASN A 175 -4.71 -0.61 -8.45
CA ASN A 175 -4.15 -0.62 -9.80
C ASN A 175 -4.15 -2.04 -10.38
N GLU A 176 -4.79 -2.22 -11.53
CA GLU A 176 -4.97 -3.53 -12.15
C GLU A 176 -3.65 -4.16 -12.62
N THR A 177 -2.64 -3.33 -12.90
CA THR A 177 -1.30 -3.81 -13.29
C THR A 177 -0.51 -4.37 -12.09
N TRP A 178 -0.94 -4.03 -10.87
CA TRP A 178 -0.36 -4.54 -9.63
C TRP A 178 -1.09 -5.77 -9.11
N CYS A 179 -2.42 -5.71 -9.08
CA CYS A 179 -3.29 -6.79 -8.64
C CYS A 179 -4.54 -6.80 -9.51
N GLY A 180 -4.71 -7.83 -10.34
CA GLY A 180 -5.93 -7.99 -11.12
C GLY A 180 -7.18 -8.11 -10.25
N HIS A 181 -8.32 -7.66 -10.75
CA HIS A 181 -9.61 -7.62 -10.02
C HIS A 181 -10.00 -8.99 -9.41
N ASN A 182 -9.75 -10.10 -10.10
CA ASN A 182 -10.03 -11.46 -9.60
C ASN A 182 -9.19 -11.88 -8.39
N ASN A 183 -8.08 -11.19 -8.13
CA ASN A 183 -7.17 -11.47 -7.02
C ASN A 183 -7.43 -10.55 -5.82
N ILE A 184 -8.53 -9.79 -5.86
CA ILE A 184 -8.96 -8.89 -4.80
C ILE A 184 -10.23 -9.45 -4.17
N GLN A 185 -10.27 -9.49 -2.84
CA GLN A 185 -11.42 -9.92 -2.08
C GLN A 185 -11.68 -8.90 -0.97
N GLU A 186 -12.90 -8.36 -0.92
CA GLU A 186 -13.36 -7.58 0.22
C GLU A 186 -13.61 -8.51 1.40
N LEU A 187 -12.90 -8.28 2.50
CA LEU A 187 -12.96 -9.14 3.68
C LEU A 187 -13.98 -8.64 4.69
N LYS A 188 -13.92 -7.35 5.01
CA LYS A 188 -14.74 -6.74 6.06
C LYS A 188 -14.98 -5.28 5.73
N SER A 189 -16.21 -4.85 5.91
CA SER A 189 -16.59 -3.44 5.98
C SER A 189 -17.30 -3.20 7.30
N PHE A 190 -17.04 -2.06 7.93
CA PHE A 190 -17.66 -1.67 9.18
C PHE A 190 -17.94 -0.16 9.16
N CYS A 191 -19.10 0.23 9.65
CA CYS A 191 -19.52 1.62 9.72
C CYS A 191 -20.23 1.86 11.05
N SER A 192 -19.65 2.73 11.88
CA SER A 192 -20.23 3.23 13.11
C SER A 192 -20.13 4.76 13.17
N PRO A 193 -20.75 5.39 14.18
CA PRO A 193 -20.56 6.81 14.45
C PRO A 193 -19.09 7.19 14.65
N ASP A 194 -18.30 6.29 15.24
CA ASP A 194 -16.93 6.55 15.70
C ASP A 194 -15.85 5.97 14.77
N LEU A 195 -16.20 5.03 13.90
CA LEU A 195 -15.23 4.25 13.13
C LEU A 195 -15.81 3.78 11.79
N GLU A 196 -15.05 3.99 10.71
CA GLU A 196 -15.37 3.46 9.39
C GLU A 196 -14.18 2.67 8.85
N ILE A 197 -14.40 1.42 8.48
CA ILE A 197 -13.36 0.49 8.08
C ILE A 197 -13.75 -0.22 6.79
N LEU A 198 -12.75 -0.40 5.92
CA LEU A 198 -12.80 -1.34 4.81
C LEU A 198 -11.48 -2.12 4.77
N THR A 199 -11.56 -3.44 4.75
CA THR A 199 -10.42 -4.34 4.59
C THR A 199 -10.53 -5.13 3.30
N ILE A 200 -9.51 -5.03 2.45
CA ILE A 200 -9.35 -5.84 1.24
C ILE A 200 -8.16 -6.78 1.37
N LYS A 201 -8.28 -7.95 0.77
CA LYS A 201 -7.20 -8.92 0.56
C LYS A 201 -6.80 -8.84 -0.90
N CYS A 202 -5.51 -8.64 -1.16
CA CYS A 202 -4.95 -8.55 -2.49
C CYS A 202 -3.86 -9.61 -2.67
N ARG A 203 -3.89 -10.37 -3.77
CA ARG A 203 -2.76 -11.21 -4.19
C ARG A 203 -2.08 -10.61 -5.41
N GLN A 204 -1.12 -9.71 -5.15
CA GLN A 204 -0.34 -9.05 -6.19
C GLN A 204 0.43 -10.06 -7.07
N HIS A 205 0.70 -9.68 -8.32
CA HIS A 205 1.37 -10.55 -9.30
C HIS A 205 2.79 -10.99 -8.91
N TYR A 206 3.51 -10.14 -8.17
CA TYR A 206 4.92 -10.35 -7.81
C TYR A 206 5.12 -10.53 -6.30
N LEU A 207 4.12 -11.09 -5.60
CA LEU A 207 4.22 -11.37 -4.18
C LEU A 207 5.30 -12.45 -3.93
N PRO A 208 6.20 -12.28 -2.94
CA PRO A 208 7.14 -13.34 -2.58
C PRO A 208 6.38 -14.60 -2.13
N ARG A 209 6.98 -15.78 -2.38
CA ARG A 209 6.31 -17.08 -2.17
C ARG A 209 5.90 -17.32 -0.73
N GLU A 210 6.59 -16.69 0.22
CA GLU A 210 6.34 -16.77 1.65
C GLU A 210 5.05 -16.08 2.10
N PHE A 211 4.48 -15.21 1.25
CA PHE A 211 3.24 -14.48 1.53
C PHE A 211 2.10 -14.98 0.64
N SER A 212 0.97 -15.34 1.26
CA SER A 212 -0.23 -15.78 0.55
C SER A 212 -1.01 -14.61 -0.05
N SER A 213 -1.06 -13.49 0.67
CA SER A 213 -1.76 -12.27 0.25
C SER A 213 -1.32 -11.08 1.10
N ILE A 214 -1.66 -9.88 0.66
CA ILE A 214 -1.54 -8.64 1.43
C ILE A 214 -2.95 -8.25 1.87
N ARG A 215 -3.13 -7.93 3.15
CA ARG A 215 -4.37 -7.32 3.65
C ARG A 215 -4.14 -5.81 3.81
N ILE A 216 -5.04 -5.01 3.27
CA ILE A 216 -5.00 -3.55 3.37
C ILE A 216 -6.29 -3.12 4.05
N THR A 217 -6.15 -2.35 5.13
CA THR A 217 -7.28 -1.83 5.91
C THR A 217 -7.25 -0.32 5.86
N ALA A 218 -8.33 0.28 5.38
CA ALA A 218 -8.59 1.71 5.46
C ALA A 218 -9.38 1.94 6.75
N VAL A 219 -8.93 2.90 7.54
CA VAL A 219 -9.58 3.29 8.79
C VAL A 219 -9.82 4.78 8.74
N TYR A 220 -11.07 5.19 8.93
CA TYR A 220 -11.45 6.59 9.10
C TYR A 220 -12.13 6.77 10.45
N ILE A 221 -11.52 7.60 11.29
CA ILE A 221 -12.06 8.05 12.58
C ILE A 221 -12.52 9.50 12.38
N PRO A 222 -13.83 9.78 12.41
CA PRO A 222 -14.33 11.14 12.26
C PRO A 222 -13.95 12.01 13.46
N PRO A 223 -13.85 13.34 13.27
CA PRO A 223 -13.35 14.25 14.31
C PRO A 223 -14.25 14.32 15.55
N GLN A 224 -15.53 13.99 15.41
CA GLN A 224 -16.49 13.90 16.52
C GLN A 224 -16.59 12.51 17.16
N ALA A 225 -15.75 11.55 16.75
CA ALA A 225 -15.74 10.20 17.31
C ALA A 225 -15.34 10.22 18.79
N ASP A 226 -15.95 9.34 19.56
CA ASP A 226 -15.37 8.91 20.83
C ASP A 226 -14.16 8.02 20.54
N THR A 227 -12.96 8.53 20.87
CA THR A 227 -11.69 7.82 20.65
C THR A 227 -11.62 6.50 21.41
N SER A 228 -12.29 6.38 22.55
CA SER A 228 -12.32 5.13 23.31
C SER A 228 -13.11 4.06 22.56
N MET A 229 -14.25 4.43 21.99
CA MET A 229 -15.08 3.54 21.19
C MET A 229 -14.47 3.19 19.83
N ALA A 230 -13.68 4.09 19.25
CA ALA A 230 -13.01 3.85 17.97
C ALA A 230 -11.78 2.93 18.05
N LEU A 231 -11.13 2.85 19.23
CA LEU A 231 -9.90 2.10 19.45
C LEU A 231 -10.09 0.79 20.24
N ASN A 232 -11.30 0.56 20.77
CA ASN A 232 -11.73 -0.69 21.40
C ASN A 232 -12.02 -1.79 20.38
#